data_AF-A0A835B6N2-F1
#
_entry.id   AF-A0A835B6N2-F1
#
_cell.length_a   1.000
_cell.length_b   1.000
_cell.length_c   1.000
_cell.angle_alpha   90.00
_cell.angle_beta   90.00
_cell.angle_gamma   90.00
#
_symmetry.space_group_name_H-M   'P 1'
#
loop_
_entity.id
_entity.type
_entity.pdbx_description
1 polymer ?
#
loop_
_entity_poly.entity_id
_entity_poly.type
_entity_poly.pdbx_seq_one_letter_code
_entity_poly.pdbx_strand_id
1 'polypeptide(L)'
;MISKLNDDVLLSILENVNLTTSVRASVLSSRWRWLPWFLTQLSIDIKDFLREPYTDPTVDDHIDKAMSSLTEAVRSMLAPTHRKSIIKRLCILFFVTSGYSTEIGHLVNEAIEKGMVRDIELTSGLDLMPQDVSHESMLKHAEDLHNILANMCTQLNYLYLYHCDIGSDSLFKIDALNSELNVLEFVWCLFDRVELFCLPKLKKLICGFWLSRYLPLTLGDVPCLEEVEIYSSTTFNEPFKLSEFLCGTTWIDTLTLDFCGRKIWFQPEKDQLRPAFRNLRELRLHDIFVGFGLMWTTALLEATLSLEILKVEVYDHRCEDEEIKKRIYGERTNAPWQLSNTAHPQHLSLKELQIFGFNATEQHFSL
;
A
#
# COMPACT_ATOMS: atom_id res chain seq x y z
N MET A 1 5.10 -32.06 25.24
CA MET A 1 3.67 -31.73 25.07
C MET A 1 3.39 -31.32 23.63
N ILE A 2 4.15 -30.37 23.07
CA ILE A 2 4.07 -29.99 21.63
C ILE A 2 4.40 -31.16 20.68
N SER A 3 5.33 -32.05 21.06
CA SER A 3 5.70 -33.23 20.25
C SER A 3 4.57 -34.25 19.99
N LYS A 4 3.42 -34.13 20.68
CA LYS A 4 2.24 -34.99 20.49
C LYS A 4 1.21 -34.42 19.50
N LEU A 5 1.35 -33.16 19.08
CA LEU A 5 0.47 -32.54 18.08
C LEU A 5 0.68 -33.20 16.71
N ASN A 6 -0.29 -33.13 15.80
CA ASN A 6 -0.16 -33.58 14.41
C ASN A 6 0.64 -32.56 13.57
N ASP A 7 1.14 -32.97 12.40
CA ASP A 7 1.96 -32.08 11.57
C ASP A 7 1.19 -30.85 11.08
N ASP A 8 -0.11 -30.96 10.80
CA ASP A 8 -0.94 -29.83 10.37
C ASP A 8 -1.02 -28.71 11.42
N VAL A 9 -1.16 -29.07 12.71
CA VAL A 9 -1.16 -28.07 13.79
C VAL A 9 0.25 -27.50 13.99
N LEU A 10 1.30 -28.31 13.84
CA LEU A 10 2.68 -27.80 13.91
C LEU A 10 2.97 -26.81 12.78
N LEU A 11 2.52 -27.09 11.55
CA LEU A 11 2.64 -26.18 10.41
C LEU A 11 1.85 -24.89 10.67
N SER A 12 0.62 -24.99 11.16
CA SER A 12 -0.18 -23.80 11.52
C SER A 12 0.51 -22.94 12.58
N ILE A 13 1.15 -23.55 13.59
CA ILE A 13 1.94 -22.79 14.58
C ILE A 13 3.14 -22.10 13.92
N LEU A 14 3.87 -22.81 13.05
CA LEU A 14 5.05 -22.29 12.36
C LEU A 14 4.71 -21.21 11.32
N GLU A 15 3.55 -21.26 10.69
CA GLU A 15 3.05 -20.21 9.78
C GLU A 15 2.70 -18.91 10.53
N ASN A 16 2.52 -18.96 11.85
CA ASN A 16 2.21 -17.80 12.69
C ASN A 16 3.43 -17.22 13.43
N VAL A 17 4.64 -17.69 13.14
CA VAL A 17 5.89 -17.14 13.69
C VAL A 17 6.82 -16.70 12.56
N ASN A 18 7.80 -15.85 12.86
CA ASN A 18 8.75 -15.39 11.86
C ASN A 18 9.61 -16.56 11.30
N LEU A 19 10.11 -16.39 10.06
CA LEU A 19 10.83 -17.46 9.37
C LEU A 19 12.05 -17.94 10.18
N THR A 20 12.76 -17.03 10.82
CA THR A 20 13.92 -17.38 11.65
C THR A 20 13.55 -18.34 12.79
N THR A 21 12.43 -18.11 13.46
CA THR A 21 11.93 -19.01 14.52
C THR A 21 11.52 -20.35 13.94
N SER A 22 10.85 -20.34 12.79
CA SER A 22 10.45 -21.57 12.09
C SER A 22 11.64 -22.43 11.67
N VAL A 23 12.67 -21.83 11.09
CA VAL A 23 13.90 -22.53 10.72
C VAL A 23 14.65 -23.02 11.96
N ARG A 24 14.73 -22.23 13.04
CA ARG A 24 15.34 -22.68 14.31
C ARG A 24 14.58 -23.87 14.92
N ALA A 25 13.26 -23.91 14.79
CA ALA A 25 12.48 -25.04 15.27
C ALA A 25 12.87 -26.35 14.55
N SER A 26 13.43 -26.29 13.34
CA SER A 26 13.87 -27.47 12.58
C SER A 26 14.95 -28.31 13.27
N VAL A 27 15.74 -27.70 14.17
CA VAL A 27 16.78 -28.43 14.92
C VAL A 27 16.26 -29.15 16.16
N LEU A 28 14.98 -28.96 16.53
CA LEU A 28 14.41 -29.52 17.75
C LEU A 28 14.31 -31.05 17.71
N SER A 29 14.08 -31.64 16.52
CA SER A 29 14.10 -33.09 16.30
C SER A 29 14.04 -33.45 14.82
N SER A 30 14.25 -34.73 14.49
CA SER A 30 14.11 -35.25 13.12
C SER A 30 12.74 -34.98 12.49
N ARG A 31 11.67 -34.93 13.30
CA ARG A 31 10.32 -34.60 12.85
C ARG A 31 10.19 -33.13 12.43
N TRP A 32 10.80 -32.22 13.19
CA TRP A 32 10.74 -30.78 12.92
C TRP A 32 11.66 -30.35 11.78
N ARG A 33 12.70 -31.15 11.51
CA ARG A 33 13.71 -30.91 10.49
C ARG A 33 13.15 -30.51 9.13
N TRP A 34 11.97 -30.98 8.74
CA TRP A 34 11.43 -30.73 7.40
C TRP A 34 10.26 -29.75 7.38
N LEU A 35 9.70 -29.40 8.53
CA LEU A 35 8.48 -28.59 8.62
C LEU A 35 8.58 -27.22 7.94
N PRO A 36 9.71 -26.46 8.03
CA PRO A 36 9.82 -25.19 7.31
C PRO A 36 9.58 -25.31 5.79
N TRP A 37 9.94 -26.44 5.18
CA TRP A 37 9.79 -26.67 3.75
C TRP A 37 8.38 -27.13 3.32
N PHE A 38 7.48 -27.35 4.29
CA PHE A 38 6.06 -27.62 4.06
C PHE A 38 5.17 -26.38 4.23
N LEU A 39 5.69 -25.28 4.78
CA LEU A 39 4.93 -24.05 4.99
C LEU A 39 4.33 -23.54 3.67
N THR A 40 3.06 -23.16 3.70
CA THR A 40 2.35 -22.61 2.53
C THR A 40 2.26 -21.10 2.57
N GLN A 41 2.54 -20.51 3.73
CA GLN A 41 2.68 -19.07 3.93
C GLN A 41 4.10 -18.80 4.41
N LEU A 42 4.84 -17.99 3.65
CA LEU A 42 6.19 -17.59 3.97
C LEU A 42 6.26 -16.08 4.09
N SER A 43 6.78 -15.59 5.21
CA SER A 43 7.12 -14.19 5.42
C SER A 43 8.61 -14.11 5.74
N ILE A 44 9.36 -13.41 4.89
CA ILE A 44 10.80 -13.20 5.03
C ILE A 44 11.01 -11.72 5.24
N ASP A 45 11.33 -11.34 6.47
CA ASP A 45 11.44 -9.94 6.88
C ASP A 45 12.90 -9.58 7.14
N ILE A 46 13.40 -8.52 6.52
CA ILE A 46 14.75 -7.99 6.74
C ILE A 46 15.04 -7.73 8.22
N LYS A 47 14.03 -7.37 9.02
CA LYS A 47 14.15 -7.14 10.48
C LYS A 47 14.61 -8.38 11.23
N ASP A 48 14.31 -9.58 10.74
CA ASP A 48 14.79 -10.83 11.35
C ASP A 48 16.31 -11.00 11.23
N PHE A 49 16.95 -10.26 10.31
CA PHE A 49 18.37 -10.35 10.01
C PHE A 49 19.18 -9.15 10.53
N LEU A 50 18.50 -8.08 10.96
CA LEU A 50 19.11 -6.93 11.63
C LEU A 50 19.52 -7.29 13.07
N ARG A 51 20.68 -6.78 13.52
CA ARG A 51 21.17 -6.96 14.90
C ARG A 51 21.18 -5.62 15.63
N GLU A 52 20.49 -5.52 16.76
CA GLU A 52 20.61 -4.38 17.69
C GLU A 52 21.87 -4.51 18.58
N PRO A 53 22.51 -3.40 19.02
CA PRO A 53 22.17 -2.00 18.79
C PRO A 53 22.95 -1.35 17.63
N TYR A 54 22.33 -0.37 16.96
CA TYR A 54 22.85 0.36 15.79
C TYR A 54 23.91 1.42 16.13
N THR A 55 24.87 1.11 17.01
CA THR A 55 25.80 2.10 17.57
C THR A 55 27.15 2.22 16.84
N ASP A 56 27.33 1.62 15.66
CA ASP A 56 28.62 1.55 14.94
C ASP A 56 28.53 2.26 13.56
N PRO A 57 29.60 2.94 13.08
CA PRO A 57 29.55 3.97 12.04
C PRO A 57 29.50 3.45 10.60
N THR A 58 28.99 2.25 10.34
CA THR A 58 28.70 1.78 8.98
C THR A 58 27.35 1.08 8.92
N VAL A 59 26.27 1.87 9.01
CA VAL A 59 24.88 1.43 8.77
C VAL A 59 24.78 0.58 7.49
N ASP A 60 25.56 0.94 6.46
CA ASP A 60 25.63 0.23 5.19
C ASP A 60 26.15 -1.22 5.29
N ASP A 61 27.16 -1.51 6.13
CA ASP A 61 27.71 -2.88 6.28
C ASP A 61 26.73 -3.81 7.03
N HIS A 62 25.97 -3.26 7.98
CA HIS A 62 24.93 -4.00 8.68
C HIS A 62 23.75 -4.32 7.75
N ILE A 63 23.33 -3.35 6.94
CA ILE A 63 22.28 -3.52 5.94
C ILE A 63 22.72 -4.55 4.89
N ASP A 64 23.95 -4.44 4.38
CA ASP A 64 24.49 -5.38 3.38
C ASP A 64 24.48 -6.83 3.91
N LYS A 65 24.98 -7.06 5.13
CA LYS A 65 24.95 -8.40 5.76
C LYS A 65 23.55 -8.93 5.97
N ALA A 66 22.61 -8.07 6.36
CA ALA A 66 21.21 -8.45 6.53
C ALA A 66 20.56 -8.80 5.19
N MET A 67 20.80 -8.00 4.15
CA MET A 67 20.31 -8.23 2.79
C MET A 67 20.90 -9.50 2.17
N SER A 68 22.19 -9.77 2.40
CA SER A 68 22.84 -11.02 2.02
C SER A 68 22.18 -12.23 2.68
N SER A 69 21.93 -12.15 3.99
CA SER A 69 21.28 -13.22 4.76
C SER A 69 19.83 -13.45 4.33
N LEU A 70 19.09 -12.37 4.06
CA LEU A 70 17.73 -12.42 3.54
C LEU A 70 17.69 -13.06 2.16
N THR A 71 18.58 -12.66 1.26
CA THR A 71 18.65 -13.20 -0.11
C THR A 71 18.97 -14.70 -0.09
N GLU A 72 19.86 -15.14 0.81
CA GLU A 72 20.15 -16.56 1.00
C GLU A 72 18.96 -17.32 1.60
N ALA A 73 18.21 -16.71 2.51
CA ALA A 73 16.97 -17.28 3.03
C ALA A 73 15.92 -17.45 1.92
N VAL A 74 15.71 -16.42 1.08
CA VAL A 74 14.84 -16.50 -0.10
C VAL A 74 15.28 -17.64 -1.01
N ARG A 75 16.58 -17.71 -1.36
CA ARG A 75 17.15 -18.78 -2.18
C ARG A 75 16.89 -20.17 -1.59
N SER A 76 17.17 -20.36 -0.31
CA SER A 76 17.03 -21.66 0.37
C SER A 76 15.58 -22.11 0.44
N MET A 77 14.65 -21.18 0.71
CA MET A 77 13.23 -21.48 0.84
C MET A 77 12.54 -21.70 -0.51
N LEU A 78 13.02 -21.05 -1.57
CA LEU A 78 12.53 -21.22 -2.94
C LEU A 78 13.25 -22.33 -3.71
N ALA A 79 14.30 -22.95 -3.15
CA ALA A 79 15.03 -24.04 -3.78
C ALA A 79 14.12 -25.26 -4.07
N PRO A 80 13.98 -25.69 -5.35
CA PRO A 80 13.10 -26.80 -5.72
C PRO A 80 13.48 -28.13 -5.05
N THR A 81 14.75 -28.31 -4.71
CA THR A 81 15.29 -29.52 -4.10
C THR A 81 14.71 -29.82 -2.72
N HIS A 82 14.27 -28.79 -1.99
CA HIS A 82 13.83 -28.93 -0.60
C HIS A 82 12.32 -28.75 -0.42
N ARG A 83 11.64 -28.05 -1.33
CA ARG A 83 10.20 -27.79 -1.23
C ARG A 83 9.35 -29.04 -1.40
N LYS A 84 8.34 -29.16 -0.53
CA LYS A 84 7.37 -30.27 -0.52
C LYS A 84 5.92 -29.81 -0.70
N SER A 85 5.68 -28.51 -0.74
CA SER A 85 4.36 -27.91 -0.94
C SER A 85 4.45 -26.68 -1.84
N ILE A 86 3.31 -26.27 -2.40
CA ILE A 86 3.17 -25.00 -3.11
C ILE A 86 3.05 -23.87 -2.08
N ILE A 87 3.81 -22.80 -2.27
CA ILE A 87 3.69 -21.56 -1.50
C ILE A 87 2.43 -20.85 -2.00
N LYS A 88 1.42 -20.76 -1.15
CA LYS A 88 0.20 -20.01 -1.45
C LYS A 88 0.49 -18.51 -1.40
N ARG A 89 1.19 -18.06 -0.35
CA ARG A 89 1.54 -16.65 -0.13
C ARG A 89 3.02 -16.51 0.23
N LEU A 90 3.76 -15.76 -0.57
CA LEU A 90 5.14 -15.36 -0.31
C LEU A 90 5.18 -13.85 -0.04
N CYS A 91 5.55 -13.47 1.18
CA CYS A 91 5.79 -12.09 1.57
C CYS A 91 7.30 -11.88 1.78
N ILE A 92 7.91 -10.93 1.09
CA ILE A 92 9.31 -10.56 1.27
C ILE A 92 9.37 -9.07 1.61
N LEU A 93 9.83 -8.75 2.83
CA LEU A 93 10.12 -7.39 3.26
C LEU A 93 11.63 -7.15 3.21
N PHE A 94 12.08 -6.23 2.35
CA PHE A 94 13.51 -6.01 2.08
C PHE A 94 13.83 -4.54 1.74
N PHE A 95 15.12 -4.19 1.73
CA PHE A 95 15.58 -2.91 1.22
C PHE A 95 15.93 -3.01 -0.26
N VAL A 96 15.43 -2.08 -1.07
CA VAL A 96 15.73 -2.06 -2.51
C VAL A 96 17.19 -1.67 -2.72
N THR A 97 18.04 -2.64 -3.00
CA THR A 97 19.48 -2.43 -3.23
C THR A 97 19.94 -3.27 -4.42
N SER A 98 20.70 -2.69 -5.35
CA SER A 98 20.84 -3.21 -6.72
C SER A 98 21.15 -4.68 -6.89
N GLY A 99 22.18 -5.17 -6.19
CA GLY A 99 22.57 -6.57 -6.26
C GLY A 99 21.46 -7.50 -5.74
N TYR A 100 21.00 -7.25 -4.52
CA TYR A 100 20.06 -8.14 -3.84
C TYR A 100 18.65 -8.06 -4.43
N SER A 101 18.16 -6.87 -4.78
CA SER A 101 16.88 -6.66 -5.44
C SER A 101 16.74 -7.47 -6.73
N THR A 102 17.76 -7.40 -7.58
CA THR A 102 17.78 -8.13 -8.86
C THR A 102 17.82 -9.63 -8.63
N GLU A 103 18.64 -10.08 -7.67
CA GLU A 103 18.79 -11.49 -7.33
C GLU A 103 17.52 -12.08 -6.71
N ILE A 104 16.88 -11.39 -5.76
CA ILE A 104 15.58 -11.75 -5.20
C ILE A 104 14.54 -11.82 -6.31
N GLY A 105 14.54 -10.84 -7.23
CA GLY A 105 13.62 -10.83 -8.36
C GLY A 105 13.77 -12.06 -9.26
N HIS A 106 14.99 -12.44 -9.60
CA HIS A 106 15.26 -13.67 -10.35
C HIS A 106 14.82 -14.93 -9.61
N LEU A 107 15.13 -15.05 -8.31
CA LEU A 107 14.75 -16.22 -7.50
C LEU A 107 13.23 -16.38 -7.41
N VAL A 108 12.52 -15.28 -7.20
CA VAL A 108 11.06 -15.26 -7.14
C VAL A 108 10.48 -15.67 -8.50
N ASN A 109 10.96 -15.09 -9.60
CA ASN A 109 10.51 -15.45 -10.94
C ASN A 109 10.73 -16.92 -11.28
N GLU A 110 11.92 -17.45 -11.00
CA GLU A 110 12.21 -18.86 -11.26
C GLU A 110 11.27 -19.77 -10.47
N ALA A 111 10.96 -19.43 -9.21
CA ALA A 111 10.02 -20.18 -8.39
C ALA A 111 8.60 -20.13 -8.96
N ILE A 112 8.18 -18.98 -9.49
CA ILE A 112 6.88 -18.83 -10.16
C ILE A 112 6.81 -19.66 -11.44
N GLU A 113 7.81 -19.57 -12.33
CA GLU A 113 7.86 -20.33 -13.58
C GLU A 113 7.74 -21.84 -13.35
N LYS A 114 8.25 -22.30 -12.21
CA LYS A 114 8.16 -23.70 -11.75
C LYS A 114 6.83 -24.04 -11.06
N GLY A 115 5.88 -23.11 -10.97
CA GLY A 115 4.59 -23.26 -10.32
C GLY A 115 4.68 -23.42 -8.80
N MET A 116 5.76 -22.93 -8.18
CA MET A 116 6.02 -23.11 -6.75
C MET A 116 5.33 -22.06 -5.87
N VAL A 117 5.01 -20.90 -6.43
CA VAL A 117 4.38 -19.76 -5.73
C VAL A 117 3.12 -19.34 -6.48
N ARG A 118 2.05 -19.04 -5.74
CA ARG A 118 0.77 -18.56 -6.32
C ARG A 118 0.59 -17.06 -6.16
N ASP A 119 0.70 -16.59 -4.94
CA ASP A 119 0.55 -15.18 -4.61
C ASP A 119 1.85 -14.66 -4.00
N ILE A 120 2.30 -13.52 -4.52
CA ILE A 120 3.48 -12.83 -4.05
C ILE A 120 3.06 -11.44 -3.58
N GLU A 121 3.59 -11.08 -2.43
CA GLU A 121 3.59 -9.76 -1.85
C GLU A 121 5.05 -9.37 -1.65
N LEU A 122 5.47 -8.32 -2.33
CA LEU A 122 6.76 -7.69 -2.06
C LEU A 122 6.47 -6.44 -1.28
N THR A 123 7.22 -6.26 -0.21
CA THR A 123 7.27 -5.02 0.55
C THR A 123 8.69 -4.51 0.51
N SER A 124 8.91 -3.39 -0.17
CA SER A 124 10.16 -2.66 -0.04
C SER A 124 10.03 -1.66 1.10
N GLY A 125 11.05 -1.43 1.93
CA GLY A 125 11.17 -0.18 2.68
C GLY A 125 11.83 -0.23 4.07
N LEU A 126 12.31 0.93 4.52
CA LEU A 126 12.80 1.19 5.87
C LEU A 126 11.65 1.70 6.74
N ASP A 127 11.40 1.09 7.90
CA ASP A 127 10.63 1.72 8.99
C ASP A 127 11.46 2.82 9.68
N LEU A 128 12.22 3.60 8.90
CA LEU A 128 12.94 4.78 9.38
C LEU A 128 12.19 6.02 8.91
N MET A 129 12.23 7.08 9.72
CA MET A 129 11.52 8.31 9.38
C MET A 129 12.14 8.96 8.14
N PRO A 130 11.37 9.71 7.32
CA PRO A 130 11.83 10.30 6.05
C PRO A 130 13.10 11.16 6.14
N GLN A 131 13.44 11.66 7.33
CA GLN A 131 14.62 12.48 7.60
C GLN A 131 15.89 11.71 8.00
N ASP A 132 15.79 10.40 8.22
CA ASP A 132 16.91 9.56 8.67
C ASP A 132 17.66 8.88 7.51
N VAL A 133 17.18 9.05 6.27
CA VAL A 133 17.76 8.44 5.06
C VAL A 133 18.48 9.51 4.24
N SER A 134 19.74 9.25 3.88
CA SER A 134 20.50 10.20 3.07
C SER A 134 20.03 10.22 1.61
N HIS A 135 19.97 11.40 0.99
CA HIS A 135 19.59 11.59 -0.41
C HIS A 135 20.49 10.83 -1.40
N GLU A 136 21.75 10.57 -1.03
CA GLU A 136 22.71 9.81 -1.84
C GLU A 136 22.43 8.30 -1.79
N SER A 137 22.02 7.79 -0.62
CA SER A 137 21.50 6.43 -0.49
C SER A 137 20.27 6.25 -1.39
N MET A 138 19.35 7.22 -1.41
CA MET A 138 18.07 7.15 -2.14
C MET A 138 18.23 7.07 -3.67
N LEU A 139 19.18 7.81 -4.27
CA LEU A 139 19.38 7.83 -5.73
C LEU A 139 19.80 6.47 -6.34
N LYS A 140 20.51 5.62 -5.58
CA LYS A 140 20.92 4.29 -6.05
C LYS A 140 19.76 3.28 -6.13
N HIS A 141 18.63 3.55 -5.46
CA HIS A 141 17.47 2.65 -5.37
C HIS A 141 16.59 2.63 -6.64
N ALA A 142 16.74 3.63 -7.52
CA ALA A 142 15.84 3.91 -8.63
C ALA A 142 15.86 2.88 -9.78
N GLU A 143 17.05 2.56 -10.27
CA GLU A 143 17.24 1.62 -11.40
C GLU A 143 16.81 0.20 -11.01
N ASP A 144 16.95 -0.13 -9.73
CA ASP A 144 16.68 -1.45 -9.18
C ASP A 144 15.20 -1.75 -9.08
N LEU A 145 14.42 -0.74 -8.73
CA LEU A 145 12.97 -0.86 -8.67
C LEU A 145 12.39 -1.13 -10.07
N HIS A 146 12.89 -0.46 -11.11
CA HIS A 146 12.49 -0.73 -12.50
C HIS A 146 12.83 -2.17 -12.92
N ASN A 147 14.03 -2.66 -12.57
CA ASN A 147 14.45 -4.03 -12.88
C ASN A 147 13.62 -5.08 -12.16
N ILE A 148 13.30 -4.85 -10.89
CA ILE A 148 12.37 -5.66 -10.08
C ILE A 148 11.03 -5.80 -10.81
N LEU A 149 10.42 -4.68 -11.21
CA LEU A 149 9.12 -4.68 -11.87
C LEU A 149 9.17 -5.32 -13.25
N ALA A 150 10.14 -4.96 -14.08
CA ALA A 150 10.29 -5.49 -15.42
C ALA A 150 10.41 -7.03 -15.41
N ASN A 151 11.09 -7.57 -14.40
CA ASN A 151 11.28 -9.00 -14.27
C ASN A 151 10.09 -9.69 -13.59
N MET A 152 9.44 -9.11 -12.57
CA MET A 152 8.45 -9.81 -11.74
C MET A 152 6.98 -9.55 -12.07
N CYS A 153 6.66 -8.49 -12.81
CA CYS A 153 5.27 -8.07 -13.00
C CYS A 153 4.40 -9.06 -13.79
N THR A 154 4.95 -10.09 -14.45
CA THR A 154 4.14 -11.00 -15.29
C THR A 154 3.22 -11.92 -14.51
N GLN A 155 3.50 -12.23 -13.24
CA GLN A 155 2.68 -13.17 -12.45
C GLN A 155 2.42 -12.70 -11.01
N LEU A 156 2.97 -11.54 -10.62
CA LEU A 156 2.74 -10.90 -9.34
C LEU A 156 1.27 -10.53 -9.17
N ASN A 157 0.65 -10.83 -8.03
CA ASN A 157 -0.75 -10.50 -7.74
C ASN A 157 -0.90 -9.19 -6.94
N TYR A 158 -0.03 -8.98 -5.95
CA TYR A 158 -0.06 -7.82 -5.06
C TYR A 158 1.35 -7.24 -4.93
N LEU A 159 1.49 -5.93 -5.17
CA LEU A 159 2.75 -5.22 -5.02
C LEU A 159 2.59 -4.07 -4.03
N TYR A 160 3.43 -4.08 -2.99
CA TYR A 160 3.46 -3.02 -1.99
C TYR A 160 4.83 -2.34 -1.96
N LEU A 161 4.85 -1.06 -2.30
CA LEU A 161 6.04 -0.25 -2.30
C LEU A 161 5.95 0.73 -1.13
N TYR A 162 6.78 0.51 -0.11
CA TYR A 162 6.87 1.38 1.05
C TYR A 162 8.20 2.15 1.04
N HIS A 163 8.16 3.45 1.25
CA HIS A 163 9.36 4.29 1.34
C HIS A 163 10.33 4.18 0.13
N CYS A 164 9.79 3.92 -1.07
CA CYS A 164 10.58 3.83 -2.30
C CYS A 164 10.86 5.21 -2.91
N ASP A 165 12.03 5.37 -3.53
CA ASP A 165 12.43 6.54 -4.30
C ASP A 165 13.07 6.10 -5.63
N ILE A 166 12.74 6.80 -6.72
CA ILE A 166 13.40 6.62 -8.02
C ILE A 166 14.30 7.81 -8.40
N GLY A 167 14.60 8.69 -7.45
CA GLY A 167 15.41 9.87 -7.65
C GLY A 167 14.63 11.03 -8.25
N SER A 168 15.18 12.22 -8.06
CA SER A 168 14.59 13.48 -8.53
C SER A 168 14.42 13.52 -10.04
N ASP A 169 13.34 14.18 -10.50
CA ASP A 169 12.94 14.37 -11.89
C ASP A 169 12.74 13.07 -12.71
N SER A 170 12.61 11.94 -12.02
CA SER A 170 12.51 10.62 -12.65
C SER A 170 11.05 10.18 -12.83
N LEU A 171 10.77 9.54 -13.97
CA LEU A 171 9.46 8.98 -14.30
C LEU A 171 9.43 7.49 -13.98
N PHE A 172 8.54 7.09 -13.08
CA PHE A 172 8.27 5.69 -12.78
C PHE A 172 7.17 5.16 -13.69
N LYS A 173 7.56 4.64 -14.85
CA LYS A 173 6.60 4.07 -15.82
C LYS A 173 6.40 2.58 -15.55
N ILE A 174 5.17 2.18 -15.26
CA ILE A 174 4.78 0.77 -15.16
C ILE A 174 4.04 0.37 -16.43
N ASP A 175 4.72 -0.41 -17.27
CA ASP A 175 4.24 -0.88 -18.56
C ASP A 175 4.39 -2.40 -18.63
N ALA A 176 3.32 -3.13 -18.28
CA ALA A 176 3.36 -4.58 -18.14
C ALA A 176 2.09 -5.21 -18.74
N LEU A 177 2.06 -5.30 -20.06
CA LEU A 177 0.94 -5.85 -20.85
C LEU A 177 0.54 -7.28 -20.42
N ASN A 178 1.49 -8.10 -20.00
CA ASN A 178 1.25 -9.49 -19.58
C ASN A 178 1.13 -9.63 -18.06
N SER A 179 0.84 -8.54 -17.33
CA SER A 179 0.80 -8.56 -15.87
C SER A 179 -0.46 -9.22 -15.31
N GLU A 180 -0.28 -10.06 -14.29
CA GLU A 180 -1.35 -10.60 -13.43
C GLU A 180 -1.61 -9.74 -12.18
N LEU A 181 -1.03 -8.54 -12.11
CA LEU A 181 -1.12 -7.66 -10.96
C LEU A 181 -2.56 -7.20 -10.75
N ASN A 182 -3.13 -7.57 -9.60
CA ASN A 182 -4.48 -7.21 -9.20
C ASN A 182 -4.47 -6.02 -8.24
N VAL A 183 -3.45 -5.88 -7.40
CA VAL A 183 -3.36 -4.82 -6.41
C VAL A 183 -1.99 -4.16 -6.46
N LEU A 184 -1.99 -2.83 -6.51
CA LEU A 184 -0.80 -2.00 -6.46
C LEU A 184 -0.93 -0.98 -5.35
N GLU A 185 0.05 -0.96 -4.45
CA GLU A 185 0.05 -0.08 -3.29
C GLU A 185 1.38 0.68 -3.19
N PHE A 186 1.29 2.00 -3.04
CA PHE A 186 2.42 2.90 -2.85
C PHE A 186 2.23 3.66 -1.54
N VAL A 187 3.18 3.59 -0.62
CA VAL A 187 3.06 4.25 0.68
C VAL A 187 4.39 4.90 1.08
N TRP A 188 4.37 6.16 1.52
CA TRP A 188 5.59 6.91 1.87
C TRP A 188 6.63 7.02 0.73
N CYS A 189 6.23 6.85 -0.53
CA CYS A 189 7.15 6.94 -1.66
C CYS A 189 7.49 8.39 -2.04
N LEU A 190 8.72 8.62 -2.48
CA LEU A 190 9.25 9.89 -2.99
C LEU A 190 9.25 9.98 -4.52
N PHE A 191 8.23 9.43 -5.17
CA PHE A 191 8.14 9.52 -6.62
C PHE A 191 7.75 10.93 -7.05
N ASP A 192 8.51 11.51 -7.97
CA ASP A 192 8.11 12.76 -8.61
C ASP A 192 6.98 12.54 -9.63
N ARG A 193 7.05 11.45 -10.39
CA ARG A 193 6.02 11.05 -11.37
C ARG A 193 5.95 9.53 -11.49
N VAL A 194 4.74 9.00 -11.50
CA VAL A 194 4.38 7.59 -11.67
C VAL A 194 3.32 7.52 -12.75
N GLU A 195 3.59 6.73 -13.78
CA GLU A 195 2.68 6.50 -14.90
C GLU A 195 2.33 5.03 -14.96
N LEU A 196 1.07 4.70 -14.65
CA LEU A 196 0.53 3.35 -14.86
C LEU A 196 0.11 3.22 -16.32
N PHE A 197 1.07 2.98 -17.19
CA PHE A 197 0.84 3.00 -18.63
C PHE A 197 -0.03 1.84 -19.11
N CYS A 198 0.25 0.61 -18.68
CA CYS A 198 -0.51 -0.58 -19.06
C CYS A 198 -0.48 -1.64 -17.96
N LEU A 199 -1.62 -1.82 -17.28
CA LEU A 199 -1.83 -2.87 -16.27
C LEU A 199 -3.26 -3.44 -16.43
N PRO A 200 -3.45 -4.41 -17.35
CA PRO A 200 -4.80 -4.81 -17.79
C PRO A 200 -5.62 -5.54 -16.72
N LYS A 201 -4.98 -6.09 -15.68
CA LYS A 201 -5.63 -6.86 -14.60
C LYS A 201 -5.69 -6.13 -13.27
N LEU A 202 -5.20 -4.89 -13.19
CA LEU A 202 -5.18 -4.12 -11.96
C LEU A 202 -6.62 -3.80 -11.54
N LYS A 203 -7.00 -4.25 -10.34
CA LYS A 203 -8.33 -4.06 -9.75
C LYS A 203 -8.35 -3.01 -8.64
N LYS A 204 -7.29 -2.97 -7.84
CA LYS A 204 -7.18 -2.05 -6.71
C LYS A 204 -5.87 -1.27 -6.77
N LEU A 205 -5.98 0.04 -6.60
CA LEU A 205 -4.86 0.95 -6.51
C LEU A 205 -4.91 1.72 -5.20
N ILE A 206 -3.81 1.69 -4.45
CA ILE A 206 -3.69 2.32 -3.14
C ILE A 206 -2.51 3.30 -3.17
N CYS A 207 -2.75 4.55 -2.79
CA CYS A 207 -1.73 5.57 -2.70
C CYS A 207 -1.78 6.27 -1.33
N GLY A 208 -0.79 5.98 -0.50
CA GLY A 208 -0.65 6.45 0.87
C GLY A 208 0.53 7.41 1.05
N PHE A 209 0.35 8.48 1.81
CA PHE A 209 1.43 9.33 2.33
C PHE A 209 2.49 9.72 1.29
N TRP A 210 2.09 10.12 0.07
CA TRP A 210 3.06 10.50 -0.96
C TRP A 210 3.85 11.74 -0.55
N LEU A 211 5.16 11.70 -0.81
CA LEU A 211 6.10 12.71 -0.31
C LEU A 211 6.37 13.85 -1.31
N SER A 212 5.81 13.75 -2.52
CA SER A 212 5.84 14.80 -3.54
C SER A 212 4.85 15.93 -3.26
N ARG A 213 5.07 17.11 -3.87
CA ARG A 213 4.16 18.25 -3.75
C ARG A 213 2.77 17.97 -4.33
N TYR A 214 2.69 17.23 -5.43
CA TYR A 214 1.43 16.85 -6.07
C TYR A 214 1.28 15.33 -6.05
N LEU A 215 0.05 14.81 -6.14
CA LEU A 215 -0.16 13.38 -6.30
C LEU A 215 0.63 12.91 -7.53
N PRO A 216 1.64 12.06 -7.37
CA PRO A 216 2.60 11.80 -8.44
C PRO A 216 2.08 10.73 -9.40
N LEU A 217 0.77 10.54 -9.55
CA LEU A 217 0.20 9.37 -10.20
C LEU A 217 -0.67 9.75 -11.40
N THR A 218 -0.39 9.16 -12.56
CA THR A 218 -1.23 9.25 -13.76
C THR A 218 -1.65 7.86 -14.22
N LEU A 219 -2.94 7.73 -14.54
CA LEU A 219 -3.54 6.49 -15.00
C LEU A 219 -3.53 6.44 -16.52
N GLY A 220 -2.93 5.40 -17.08
CA GLY A 220 -2.97 5.04 -18.50
C GLY A 220 -4.04 3.97 -18.75
N ASP A 221 -3.67 2.89 -19.43
CA ASP A 221 -4.57 1.77 -19.76
C ASP A 221 -4.70 0.78 -18.59
N VAL A 222 -5.72 1.01 -17.74
CA VAL A 222 -6.07 0.20 -16.57
C VAL A 222 -7.55 -0.19 -16.57
N PRO A 223 -7.99 -1.02 -17.55
CA PRO A 223 -9.41 -1.25 -17.83
C PRO A 223 -10.18 -2.00 -16.74
N CYS A 224 -9.50 -2.72 -15.84
CA CYS A 224 -10.10 -3.47 -14.75
C CYS A 224 -10.07 -2.76 -13.40
N LEU A 225 -9.64 -1.49 -13.35
CA LEU A 225 -9.52 -0.76 -12.09
C LEU A 225 -10.91 -0.44 -11.53
N GLU A 226 -11.23 -1.08 -10.41
CA GLU A 226 -12.55 -1.02 -9.74
C GLU A 226 -12.47 -0.20 -8.44
N GLU A 227 -11.37 -0.35 -7.68
CA GLU A 227 -11.18 0.29 -6.38
C GLU A 227 -9.95 1.19 -6.36
N VAL A 228 -10.14 2.42 -5.89
CA VAL A 228 -9.07 3.38 -5.66
C VAL A 228 -9.11 3.86 -4.22
N GLU A 229 -7.97 3.83 -3.56
CA GLU A 229 -7.77 4.29 -2.20
C GLU A 229 -6.64 5.30 -2.16
N ILE A 230 -6.92 6.48 -1.61
CA ILE A 230 -5.93 7.53 -1.44
C ILE A 230 -6.00 8.01 0.00
N TYR A 231 -4.85 8.02 0.67
CA TYR A 231 -4.74 8.47 2.03
C TYR A 231 -3.49 9.30 2.24
N SER A 232 -3.61 10.43 2.92
CA SER A 232 -2.43 11.23 3.25
C SER A 232 -2.72 12.17 4.40
N SER A 233 -1.64 12.45 5.13
CA SER A 233 -1.60 13.45 6.16
C SER A 233 -0.45 14.42 6.01
N THR A 234 0.30 14.37 4.91
CA THR A 234 1.58 15.07 4.79
C THR A 234 1.37 16.58 4.62
N THR A 235 2.36 17.36 5.06
CA THR A 235 2.26 18.83 5.20
C THR A 235 2.40 19.57 3.86
N PHE A 236 3.12 19.00 2.90
CA PHE A 236 3.55 19.66 1.65
C PHE A 236 2.74 19.26 0.41
N ASN A 237 1.74 18.37 0.55
CA ASN A 237 0.84 18.07 -0.57
C ASN A 237 -0.05 19.28 -0.89
N GLU A 238 0.11 19.84 -2.08
CA GLU A 238 -0.79 20.84 -2.63
C GLU A 238 -2.10 20.19 -3.10
N PRO A 239 -3.24 20.88 -2.99
CA PRO A 239 -4.50 20.36 -3.48
C PRO A 239 -4.43 20.03 -4.97
N PHE A 240 -4.85 18.82 -5.35
CA PHE A 240 -4.95 18.40 -6.75
C PHE A 240 -6.40 18.17 -7.16
N LYS A 241 -6.63 18.05 -8.47
CA LYS A 241 -7.95 17.77 -9.02
C LYS A 241 -8.19 16.27 -9.11
N LEU A 242 -9.21 15.79 -8.41
CA LEU A 242 -9.58 14.39 -8.41
C LEU A 242 -10.16 13.98 -9.77
N SER A 243 -10.84 14.88 -10.48
CA SER A 243 -11.35 14.61 -11.84
C SER A 243 -10.22 14.39 -12.85
N GLU A 244 -9.10 15.11 -12.71
CA GLU A 244 -7.94 14.96 -13.59
C GLU A 244 -7.22 13.63 -13.32
N PHE A 245 -7.08 13.24 -12.06
CA PHE A 245 -6.47 11.97 -11.67
C PHE A 245 -7.30 10.75 -12.14
N LEU A 246 -8.62 10.78 -11.92
CA LEU A 246 -9.52 9.69 -12.29
C LEU A 246 -9.90 9.71 -13.79
N CYS A 247 -9.43 10.70 -14.55
CA CYS A 247 -9.74 10.84 -15.96
C CYS A 247 -9.28 9.62 -16.76
N GLY A 248 -10.10 9.19 -17.74
CA GLY A 248 -9.78 8.06 -18.60
C GLY A 248 -10.09 6.68 -18.00
N THR A 249 -10.38 6.60 -16.70
CA THR A 249 -10.87 5.36 -16.09
C THR A 249 -12.35 5.18 -16.37
N THR A 250 -12.75 3.95 -16.71
CA THR A 250 -14.13 3.69 -17.15
C THR A 250 -14.98 2.98 -16.10
N TRP A 251 -14.39 2.40 -15.06
CA TRP A 251 -15.11 1.43 -14.21
C TRP A 251 -14.85 1.51 -12.70
N ILE A 252 -14.28 2.60 -12.20
CA ILE A 252 -14.11 2.78 -10.75
C ILE A 252 -15.48 2.81 -10.07
N ASP A 253 -15.74 1.83 -9.22
CA ASP A 253 -16.99 1.68 -8.47
C ASP A 253 -16.82 1.99 -6.98
N THR A 254 -15.60 1.91 -6.46
CA THR A 254 -15.28 2.12 -5.06
C THR A 254 -14.15 3.14 -4.92
N LEU A 255 -14.43 4.22 -4.20
CA LEU A 255 -13.45 5.26 -3.90
C LEU A 255 -13.31 5.42 -2.39
N THR A 256 -12.09 5.30 -1.91
CA THR A 256 -11.72 5.51 -0.51
C THR A 256 -10.83 6.74 -0.41
N LEU A 257 -11.27 7.74 0.36
CA LEU A 257 -10.52 8.96 0.66
C LEU A 257 -10.32 9.03 2.17
N ASP A 258 -9.08 8.89 2.62
CA ASP A 258 -8.72 8.99 4.02
C ASP A 258 -7.89 10.27 4.24
N PHE A 259 -8.40 11.12 5.12
CA PHE A 259 -7.83 12.44 5.40
C PHE A 259 -6.90 12.44 6.62
N CYS A 260 -6.76 11.30 7.30
CA CYS A 260 -5.97 11.11 8.51
C CYS A 260 -6.19 12.20 9.58
N GLY A 261 -7.37 12.84 9.60
CA GLY A 261 -7.72 13.94 10.49
C GLY A 261 -7.01 15.26 10.22
N ARG A 262 -6.34 15.43 9.06
CA ARG A 262 -5.42 16.55 8.79
C ARG A 262 -5.82 17.47 7.65
N LYS A 263 -6.10 16.99 6.45
CA LYS A 263 -6.28 17.92 5.32
C LYS A 263 -7.22 17.35 4.28
N ILE A 264 -8.12 18.19 3.77
CA ILE A 264 -8.83 17.89 2.52
C ILE A 264 -7.89 18.27 1.36
N TRP A 265 -7.18 17.28 0.82
CA TRP A 265 -6.05 17.48 -0.09
C TRP A 265 -6.42 17.48 -1.59
N PHE A 266 -7.69 17.70 -1.92
CA PHE A 266 -8.16 17.88 -3.31
C PHE A 266 -8.94 19.19 -3.50
N GLN A 267 -9.01 19.66 -4.74
CA GLN A 267 -9.60 20.95 -5.11
C GLN A 267 -11.13 20.87 -5.21
N PRO A 268 -11.85 21.99 -4.97
CA PRO A 268 -13.27 22.10 -5.28
C PRO A 268 -13.54 22.09 -6.80
N GLU A 269 -14.16 21.02 -7.30
CA GLU A 269 -14.28 20.76 -8.74
C GLU A 269 -15.72 20.88 -9.31
N LYS A 270 -16.72 21.12 -8.45
CA LYS A 270 -18.15 21.24 -8.83
C LYS A 270 -18.56 20.13 -9.81
N ASP A 271 -19.11 20.49 -10.98
CA ASP A 271 -19.59 19.55 -11.99
C ASP A 271 -18.49 18.77 -12.72
N GLN A 272 -17.21 19.14 -12.57
CA GLN A 272 -16.09 18.46 -13.26
C GLN A 272 -15.86 17.04 -12.75
N LEU A 273 -16.34 16.71 -11.55
CA LEU A 273 -16.24 15.36 -10.97
C LEU A 273 -17.24 14.35 -11.58
N ARG A 274 -18.34 14.85 -12.16
CA ARG A 274 -19.44 13.99 -12.65
C ARG A 274 -18.99 12.88 -13.63
N PRO A 275 -18.08 13.14 -14.59
CA PRO A 275 -17.60 12.08 -15.49
C PRO A 275 -16.86 10.97 -14.74
N ALA A 276 -15.98 11.35 -13.79
CA ALA A 276 -15.21 10.39 -12.99
C ALA A 276 -16.08 9.58 -12.04
N PHE A 277 -17.15 10.19 -11.50
CA PHE A 277 -18.04 9.57 -10.51
C PHE A 277 -19.25 8.85 -11.12
N ARG A 278 -19.32 8.75 -12.45
CA ARG A 278 -20.49 8.22 -13.15
C ARG A 278 -20.88 6.80 -12.72
N ASN A 279 -19.88 5.96 -12.45
CA ASN A 279 -20.07 4.55 -12.09
C ASN A 279 -19.80 4.27 -10.61
N LEU A 280 -19.56 5.31 -9.79
CA LEU A 280 -19.21 5.17 -8.40
C LEU A 280 -20.41 4.67 -7.56
N ARG A 281 -20.28 3.49 -6.95
CA ARG A 281 -21.30 2.82 -6.14
C ARG A 281 -20.99 2.87 -4.66
N GLU A 282 -19.72 2.90 -4.27
CA GLU A 282 -19.29 3.03 -2.89
C GLU A 282 -18.30 4.19 -2.72
N LEU A 283 -18.62 5.09 -1.78
CA LEU A 283 -17.74 6.17 -1.36
C LEU A 283 -17.44 6.00 0.13
N ARG A 284 -16.15 5.87 0.45
CA ARG A 284 -15.65 5.77 1.83
C ARG A 284 -14.83 7.00 2.14
N LEU A 285 -15.26 7.75 3.15
CA LEU A 285 -14.58 8.95 3.64
C LEU A 285 -14.10 8.67 5.06
N HIS A 286 -12.80 8.43 5.20
CA HIS A 286 -12.18 8.07 6.47
C HIS A 286 -11.50 9.26 7.14
N ASP A 287 -11.45 9.19 8.47
CA ASP A 287 -10.71 10.12 9.32
C ASP A 287 -10.96 11.61 9.05
N ILE A 288 -12.23 11.98 8.90
CA ILE A 288 -12.61 13.38 8.71
C ILE A 288 -12.50 14.11 10.04
N PHE A 289 -11.75 15.22 10.09
CA PHE A 289 -11.79 16.09 11.26
C PHE A 289 -13.13 16.83 11.34
N VAL A 290 -13.81 16.74 12.50
CA VAL A 290 -15.13 17.33 12.75
C VAL A 290 -15.21 18.83 12.40
N GLY A 291 -14.11 19.58 12.53
CA GLY A 291 -14.05 21.01 12.22
C GLY A 291 -14.03 21.36 10.72
N PHE A 292 -13.96 20.38 9.80
CA PHE A 292 -13.96 20.66 8.36
C PHE A 292 -15.33 20.96 7.77
N GLY A 293 -16.41 20.74 8.53
CA GLY A 293 -17.77 20.91 8.04
C GLY A 293 -18.11 19.93 6.90
N LEU A 294 -19.27 20.12 6.28
CA LEU A 294 -19.87 19.15 5.36
C LEU A 294 -19.95 19.62 3.90
N MET A 295 -19.56 20.87 3.62
CA MET A 295 -19.74 21.51 2.30
C MET A 295 -19.01 20.77 1.16
N TRP A 296 -17.85 20.21 1.46
CA TRP A 296 -17.07 19.43 0.50
C TRP A 296 -17.68 18.04 0.29
N THR A 297 -18.17 17.41 1.36
CA THR A 297 -18.89 16.13 1.30
C THR A 297 -20.14 16.27 0.43
N THR A 298 -20.91 17.35 0.61
CA THR A 298 -22.09 17.61 -0.24
C THR A 298 -21.70 17.81 -1.71
N ALA A 299 -20.59 18.49 -1.98
CA ALA A 299 -20.11 18.68 -3.35
C ALA A 299 -19.71 17.34 -4.02
N LEU A 300 -19.10 16.41 -3.27
CA LEU A 300 -18.83 15.06 -3.76
C LEU A 300 -20.14 14.30 -4.06
N LEU A 301 -21.11 14.36 -3.14
CA LEU A 301 -22.39 13.68 -3.30
C LEU A 301 -23.20 14.21 -4.49
N GLU A 302 -23.20 15.53 -4.74
CA GLU A 302 -23.82 16.16 -5.91
C GLU A 302 -23.23 15.67 -7.24
N ALA A 303 -21.96 15.24 -7.25
CA ALA A 303 -21.29 14.71 -8.44
C ALA A 303 -21.59 13.22 -8.70
N THR A 304 -22.16 12.49 -7.74
CA THR A 304 -22.51 11.07 -7.86
C THR A 304 -23.96 10.88 -8.32
N LEU A 305 -24.21 9.93 -9.23
CA LEU A 305 -25.57 9.58 -9.69
C LEU A 305 -25.96 8.13 -9.39
N SER A 306 -25.00 7.27 -9.11
CA SER A 306 -25.15 5.82 -8.95
C SER A 306 -24.71 5.31 -7.56
N LEU A 307 -24.43 6.22 -6.63
CA LEU A 307 -23.93 5.90 -5.30
C LEU A 307 -24.95 5.08 -4.51
N GLU A 308 -24.54 3.91 -4.04
CA GLU A 308 -25.35 2.96 -3.27
C GLU A 308 -24.91 2.89 -1.80
N ILE A 309 -23.62 3.05 -1.52
CA ILE A 309 -23.04 2.94 -0.18
C ILE A 309 -22.23 4.20 0.11
N LEU A 310 -22.54 4.86 1.22
CA LEU A 310 -21.74 5.96 1.76
C LEU A 310 -21.26 5.58 3.16
N LYS A 311 -19.93 5.51 3.34
CA LYS A 311 -19.31 5.33 4.65
C LYS A 311 -18.57 6.59 5.02
N VAL A 312 -18.84 7.12 6.21
CA VAL A 312 -18.25 8.34 6.73
C VAL A 312 -17.72 8.07 8.12
N GLU A 313 -16.44 8.34 8.34
CA GLU A 313 -15.83 8.24 9.65
C GLU A 313 -15.31 9.62 10.07
N VAL A 314 -15.79 10.10 11.21
CA VAL A 314 -15.50 11.44 11.73
C VAL A 314 -14.74 11.31 13.05
N TYR A 315 -13.71 12.13 13.24
CA TYR A 315 -12.96 12.23 14.48
C TYR A 315 -12.88 13.68 14.98
N ASP A 316 -12.94 13.83 16.30
CA ASP A 316 -12.71 15.10 16.99
C ASP A 316 -11.22 15.26 17.35
N HIS A 317 -10.67 14.24 18.02
CA HIS A 317 -9.32 14.23 18.54
C HIS A 317 -8.66 12.86 18.37
N ARG A 318 -7.41 12.86 17.91
CA ARG A 318 -6.50 11.73 18.02
C ARG A 318 -5.48 12.02 19.13
N CYS A 319 -5.42 11.12 20.13
CA CYS A 319 -4.41 11.13 21.18
C CYS A 319 -3.05 10.67 20.59
N GLU A 320 -2.44 11.52 19.77
CA GLU A 320 -1.10 11.29 19.22
C GLU A 320 -0.08 12.13 19.98
N ASP A 321 1.15 11.62 20.09
CA ASP A 321 2.29 12.36 20.64
C ASP A 321 2.52 13.65 19.83
N GLU A 322 2.58 14.80 20.52
CA GLU A 322 2.73 16.12 19.91
C GLU A 322 4.03 16.27 19.09
N GLU A 323 5.09 15.51 19.40
CA GLU A 323 6.29 15.47 18.56
C GLU A 323 6.05 14.75 17.23
N ILE A 324 5.34 13.61 17.24
CA ILE A 324 4.94 12.88 16.03
C ILE A 324 3.95 13.72 15.22
N LYS A 325 3.00 14.40 15.90
CA LYS A 325 2.07 15.35 15.27
C LYS A 325 2.77 16.44 14.48
N LYS A 326 3.82 17.05 15.02
CA LYS A 326 4.54 18.14 14.33
C LYS A 326 5.45 17.66 13.20
N ARG A 327 5.98 16.43 13.30
CA ARG A 327 6.96 15.90 12.35
C ARG A 327 6.33 15.28 11.11
N ILE A 328 5.17 14.64 11.25
CA ILE A 328 4.54 13.82 10.19
C ILE A 328 3.30 14.50 9.59
N TYR A 329 2.57 15.26 10.40
CA TYR A 329 1.22 15.67 10.05
C TYR A 329 1.08 17.14 9.68
N GLY A 330 0.35 17.40 8.59
CA GLY A 330 -0.12 18.70 8.15
C GLY A 330 -0.88 19.49 9.21
N GLU A 331 -0.83 20.83 9.09
CA GLU A 331 -1.82 21.67 9.73
C GLU A 331 -3.22 21.29 9.24
N ARG A 332 -4.19 21.41 10.13
CA ARG A 332 -5.60 21.18 9.80
C ARG A 332 -6.08 22.21 8.78
N THR A 333 -6.23 21.78 7.54
CA THR A 333 -6.58 22.68 6.43
C THR A 333 -7.71 22.13 5.58
N ASN A 334 -8.63 23.02 5.22
CA ASN A 334 -9.71 22.75 4.29
C ASN A 334 -9.89 23.97 3.38
N ALA A 335 -10.01 23.74 2.08
CA ALA A 335 -10.29 24.81 1.13
C ALA A 335 -11.69 25.42 1.37
N PRO A 336 -11.95 26.67 0.97
CA PRO A 336 -13.29 27.20 0.95
C PRO A 336 -14.12 26.53 -0.15
N TRP A 337 -15.23 25.88 0.23
CA TRP A 337 -16.13 25.20 -0.69
C TRP A 337 -17.34 26.07 -1.01
N GLN A 338 -17.60 26.29 -2.29
CA GLN A 338 -18.80 26.99 -2.76
C GLN A 338 -19.80 25.97 -3.27
N LEU A 339 -20.96 25.87 -2.61
CA LEU A 339 -22.10 25.10 -3.11
C LEU A 339 -22.64 25.69 -4.41
N SER A 340 -23.14 24.81 -5.27
CA SER A 340 -24.04 25.16 -6.36
C SER A 340 -25.32 25.75 -5.75
N ASN A 341 -25.77 26.93 -6.15
CA ASN A 341 -27.12 27.44 -5.77
C ASN A 341 -28.27 26.62 -6.41
N THR A 342 -27.94 25.54 -7.09
CA THR A 342 -28.85 24.72 -7.88
C THR A 342 -28.59 23.25 -7.60
N ALA A 343 -29.68 22.53 -7.29
CA ALA A 343 -29.81 21.10 -7.08
C ALA A 343 -29.56 20.62 -5.64
N HIS A 344 -30.66 20.47 -4.89
CA HIS A 344 -30.76 19.33 -3.99
C HIS A 344 -30.33 18.07 -4.75
N PRO A 345 -29.62 17.12 -4.10
CA PRO A 345 -29.26 15.85 -4.73
C PRO A 345 -30.54 15.12 -5.16
N GLN A 346 -30.94 15.28 -6.43
CA GLN A 346 -32.28 14.89 -6.85
C GLN A 346 -32.42 13.37 -7.03
N HIS A 347 -31.33 12.59 -7.08
CA HIS A 347 -31.40 11.18 -7.44
C HIS A 347 -30.24 10.33 -6.87
N LEU A 348 -29.96 10.39 -5.56
CA LEU A 348 -29.04 9.41 -4.95
C LEU A 348 -29.74 8.05 -4.81
N SER A 349 -29.17 7.00 -5.42
CA SER A 349 -29.62 5.61 -5.30
C SER A 349 -29.11 4.94 -4.01
N LEU A 350 -28.91 5.74 -2.97
CA LEU A 350 -28.24 5.34 -1.74
C LEU A 350 -29.09 4.29 -1.00
N LYS A 351 -28.49 3.13 -0.78
CA LYS A 351 -29.08 1.98 -0.06
C LYS A 351 -28.55 1.89 1.36
N GLU A 352 -27.32 2.32 1.57
CA GLU A 352 -26.61 2.19 2.84
C GLU A 352 -25.84 3.46 3.20
N LEU A 353 -26.04 3.93 4.44
CA LEU A 353 -25.31 5.04 5.04
C LEU A 353 -24.74 4.58 6.37
N GLN A 354 -23.41 4.55 6.48
CA GLN A 354 -22.71 4.30 7.73
C GLN A 354 -21.99 5.57 8.18
N ILE A 355 -22.20 5.97 9.43
CA ILE A 355 -21.49 7.09 10.05
C ILE A 355 -20.85 6.60 11.34
N PHE A 356 -19.52 6.69 11.42
CA PHE A 356 -18.70 6.32 12.57
C PHE A 356 -18.13 7.55 13.25
N GLY A 357 -17.87 7.44 14.55
CA GLY A 357 -17.21 8.50 15.35
C GLY A 357 -18.03 9.79 15.55
N PHE A 358 -19.29 9.79 15.12
CA PHE A 358 -20.22 10.87 15.41
C PHE A 358 -20.68 10.82 16.87
N ASN A 359 -20.27 11.80 17.68
CA ASN A 359 -20.74 11.96 19.05
C ASN A 359 -22.12 12.64 19.03
N ALA A 360 -23.16 11.84 18.79
CA ALA A 360 -24.52 12.35 18.76
C ALA A 360 -24.93 12.86 20.15
N THR A 361 -25.05 14.18 20.30
CA THR A 361 -25.73 14.75 21.47
C THR A 361 -27.24 14.50 21.36
N GLU A 362 -27.95 14.40 22.50
CA GLU A 362 -29.39 14.08 22.57
C GLU A 362 -30.28 14.99 21.70
N GLN A 363 -29.81 16.20 21.36
CA GLN A 363 -30.52 17.15 20.51
C GLN A 363 -30.61 16.72 19.03
N HIS A 364 -29.77 15.80 18.57
CA HIS A 364 -29.75 15.33 17.18
C HIS A 364 -30.75 14.20 16.89
N PHE A 365 -31.30 13.54 17.93
CA PHE A 365 -32.28 12.45 17.78
C PHE A 365 -33.73 12.90 17.99
N SER A 366 -33.96 14.16 18.36
CA SER A 366 -35.30 14.71 18.62
C SER A 366 -35.91 15.36 17.37
N LEU A 367 -35.97 14.64 16.25
CA LEU A 367 -36.71 15.03 15.03
C LEU A 367 -37.99 14.23 14.86
#